data_AF-A0A958IP45-F1
#
_entry.id   AF-A0A958IP45-F1
#
_cell.length_a   1.000
_cell.length_b   1.000
_cell.length_c   1.000
_cell.angle_alpha   90.00
_cell.angle_beta   90.00
_cell.angle_gamma   90.00
#
_symmetry.space_group_name_H-M   'P 1'
#
loop_
_entity.id
_entity.type
_entity.pdbx_description
1 polymer ?
#
loop_
_entity_poly.entity_id
_entity_poly.type
_entity_poly.pdbx_seq_one_letter_code
_entity_poly.pdbx_strand_id
1 'polypeptide(L)'
;SPATAKNEARDAFEARVRFARSHFYEYWDNLETKYLQDQYIRSGSPHAPWDARGELYIKFGEPDYRSNIAWHTENWQYTRHNLDLMVKQYVTNIYGNAITATTISNRQMQRRFDRQLDKERMEARYIYTPMFDFANDDAWNELNGVKFDESLNGNLVRIEYSLPEKEARTDAKGNFSYSRTYVLFDDDMQEIRRESASFDQQSTGLSNNRVGEVLTMQLQPGKYKLLLRIEVPHLQKLGKYQFDITVGF
;
A
#
# COMPACT_ATOMS: atom_id res chain seq x y z
N SER A 1 13.63 -12.44 -21.06
CA SER A 1 13.77 -13.60 -20.15
C SER A 1 12.58 -14.53 -20.32
N PRO A 2 12.72 -15.85 -20.11
CA PRO A 2 11.58 -16.76 -20.06
C PRO A 2 10.57 -16.30 -18.99
N ALA A 3 9.29 -16.56 -19.22
CA ALA A 3 8.25 -16.29 -18.23
C ALA A 3 8.50 -17.13 -16.97
N THR A 4 8.45 -16.49 -15.81
CA THR A 4 8.53 -17.14 -14.50
C THR A 4 7.33 -16.68 -13.70
N ALA A 5 6.82 -17.50 -12.79
CA ALA A 5 5.65 -17.13 -11.96
C ALA A 5 5.81 -15.75 -11.28
N LYS A 6 7.05 -15.38 -10.90
CA LYS A 6 7.39 -14.06 -10.33
C LYS A 6 7.24 -12.91 -11.33
N ASN A 7 7.74 -13.07 -12.55
CA ASN A 7 7.58 -12.05 -13.58
C ASN A 7 6.12 -11.97 -14.01
N GLU A 8 5.42 -13.10 -14.12
CA GLU A 8 3.99 -13.15 -14.44
C GLU A 8 3.14 -12.46 -13.37
N ALA A 9 3.44 -12.65 -12.07
CA ALA A 9 2.73 -11.98 -10.98
C ALA A 9 2.95 -10.46 -10.99
N ARG A 10 4.19 -10.00 -11.24
CA ARG A 10 4.51 -8.57 -11.39
C ARG A 10 3.87 -7.98 -12.63
N ASP A 11 3.99 -8.64 -13.77
CA ASP A 11 3.42 -8.19 -15.05
C ASP A 11 1.89 -8.15 -14.95
N ALA A 12 1.28 -9.11 -14.26
CA ALA A 12 -0.16 -9.12 -13.96
C ALA A 12 -0.55 -7.99 -13.00
N PHE A 13 0.25 -7.68 -11.99
CA PHE A 13 0.02 -6.52 -11.14
C PHE A 13 0.11 -5.21 -11.93
N GLU A 14 1.19 -4.99 -12.69
CA GLU A 14 1.38 -3.80 -13.52
C GLU A 14 0.28 -3.68 -14.59
N ALA A 15 -0.16 -4.80 -15.18
CA ALA A 15 -1.29 -4.84 -16.10
C ALA A 15 -2.60 -4.41 -15.43
N ARG A 16 -2.87 -4.89 -14.21
CA ARG A 16 -4.05 -4.48 -13.44
C ARG A 16 -4.01 -3.00 -13.06
N VAL A 17 -2.83 -2.46 -12.72
CA VAL A 17 -2.65 -1.02 -12.46
C VAL A 17 -2.93 -0.20 -13.73
N ARG A 18 -2.38 -0.59 -14.88
CA ARG A 18 -2.65 0.07 -16.16
C ARG A 18 -4.14 0.03 -16.52
N PHE A 19 -4.79 -1.11 -16.28
CA PHE A 19 -6.22 -1.26 -16.51
C PHE A 19 -7.03 -0.33 -15.60
N ALA A 20 -6.71 -0.29 -14.31
CA ALA A 20 -7.42 0.55 -13.36
C ALA A 20 -7.34 2.04 -13.73
N ARG A 21 -6.15 2.49 -14.16
CA ARG A 21 -5.93 3.86 -14.67
C ARG A 21 -6.75 4.19 -15.90
N SER A 22 -7.04 3.23 -16.78
CA SER A 22 -7.77 3.50 -18.03
C SER A 22 -9.28 3.24 -17.94
N HIS A 23 -9.75 2.57 -16.88
CA HIS A 23 -11.17 2.16 -16.76
C HIS A 23 -11.89 2.71 -15.54
N PHE A 24 -11.17 3.19 -14.51
CA PHE A 24 -11.77 3.63 -13.24
C PHE A 24 -11.32 5.04 -12.81
N TYR A 25 -10.84 5.86 -13.75
CA TYR A 25 -10.22 7.17 -13.49
C TYR A 25 -11.21 8.35 -13.38
N GLU A 26 -12.49 8.11 -13.62
CA GLU A 26 -13.52 9.13 -13.63
C GLU A 26 -13.92 9.57 -12.20
N TYR A 27 -14.40 10.81 -12.09
CA TYR A 27 -15.04 11.37 -10.89
C TYR A 27 -16.35 12.08 -11.24
N TRP A 28 -17.29 12.08 -10.31
CA TRP A 28 -18.58 12.76 -10.45
C TRP A 28 -18.54 14.13 -9.75
N ASP A 29 -18.54 15.22 -10.52
CA ASP A 29 -18.66 16.56 -9.97
C ASP A 29 -20.11 16.89 -9.64
N ASN A 30 -20.43 16.97 -8.34
CA ASN A 30 -21.77 17.33 -7.88
C ASN A 30 -22.16 18.78 -8.18
N LEU A 31 -21.19 19.70 -8.32
CA LEU A 31 -21.46 21.12 -8.61
C LEU A 31 -21.81 21.32 -10.08
N GLU A 32 -21.10 20.63 -10.96
CA GLU A 32 -21.27 20.75 -12.41
C GLU A 32 -22.15 19.64 -13.00
N THR A 33 -22.57 18.66 -12.18
CA THR A 33 -23.38 17.50 -12.55
C THR A 33 -22.84 16.73 -13.76
N LYS A 34 -21.51 16.56 -13.80
CA LYS A 34 -20.82 15.93 -14.93
C LYS A 34 -19.67 15.04 -14.48
N TYR A 35 -19.30 14.10 -15.35
CA TYR A 35 -18.10 13.30 -15.17
C TYR A 35 -16.88 14.11 -15.58
N LEU A 36 -15.89 14.14 -14.71
CA LEU A 36 -14.58 14.69 -14.98
C LEU A 36 -13.55 13.57 -15.04
N GLN A 37 -12.62 13.71 -15.96
CA GLN A 37 -11.39 12.94 -15.97
C GLN A 37 -10.44 13.59 -14.96
N ASP A 38 -9.58 12.78 -14.33
CA ASP A 38 -8.58 13.21 -13.33
C ASP A 38 -9.13 13.50 -11.94
N GLN A 39 -9.42 12.43 -11.18
CA GLN A 39 -9.57 12.49 -9.70
C GLN A 39 -8.44 13.26 -8.98
N TYR A 40 -7.31 13.43 -9.64
CA TYR A 40 -6.05 13.91 -9.12
C TYR A 40 -6.03 15.38 -8.65
N ILE A 41 -6.98 16.23 -9.07
CA ILE A 41 -6.74 17.68 -9.08
C ILE A 41 -7.48 18.48 -7.99
N ARG A 42 -8.57 17.99 -7.38
CA ARG A 42 -9.44 18.88 -6.59
C ARG A 42 -9.04 19.12 -5.13
N SER A 43 -8.20 18.28 -4.53
CA SER A 43 -7.99 18.29 -3.07
C SER A 43 -6.56 18.63 -2.61
N GLY A 44 -5.62 18.89 -3.53
CA GLY A 44 -4.22 19.13 -3.17
C GLY A 44 -3.53 17.98 -2.42
N SER A 45 -4.17 16.82 -2.36
CA SER A 45 -3.70 15.61 -1.71
C SER A 45 -3.41 14.56 -2.77
N PRO A 46 -2.29 13.83 -2.68
CA PRO A 46 -2.03 12.75 -3.60
C PRO A 46 -3.08 11.65 -3.42
N HIS A 47 -3.85 11.41 -4.45
CA HIS A 47 -4.84 10.34 -4.49
C HIS A 47 -4.51 9.40 -5.64
N ALA A 48 -4.92 8.14 -5.51
CA ALA A 48 -4.83 7.20 -6.61
C ALA A 48 -5.62 7.75 -7.82
N PRO A 49 -5.12 7.61 -9.06
CA PRO A 49 -5.81 8.10 -10.27
C PRO A 49 -6.98 7.18 -10.68
N TRP A 50 -7.60 6.50 -9.73
CA TRP A 50 -8.73 5.59 -9.93
C TRP A 50 -9.64 5.59 -8.68
N ASP A 51 -10.93 5.30 -8.88
CA ASP A 51 -11.88 5.09 -7.79
C ASP A 51 -11.72 3.71 -7.11
N ALA A 52 -12.56 3.43 -6.11
CA ALA A 52 -12.57 2.19 -5.35
C ALA A 52 -12.62 0.91 -6.20
N ARG A 53 -13.17 0.96 -7.42
CA ARG A 53 -13.17 -0.19 -8.35
C ARG A 53 -11.76 -0.52 -8.83
N GLY A 54 -10.95 0.51 -9.08
CA GLY A 54 -9.55 0.33 -9.44
C GLY A 54 -8.73 -0.33 -8.34
N GLU A 55 -8.99 0.03 -7.09
CA GLU A 55 -8.35 -0.60 -5.93
C GLU A 55 -8.66 -2.10 -5.85
N LEU A 56 -9.94 -2.47 -6.00
CA LEU A 56 -10.35 -3.88 -6.04
C LEU A 56 -9.80 -4.64 -7.24
N TYR A 57 -9.81 -4.02 -8.42
CA TYR A 57 -9.31 -4.66 -9.63
C TYR A 57 -7.81 -4.92 -9.54
N ILE A 58 -7.03 -3.99 -8.97
CA ILE A 58 -5.61 -4.20 -8.72
C ILE A 58 -5.39 -5.36 -7.75
N LYS A 59 -6.22 -5.46 -6.72
CA LYS A 59 -6.07 -6.44 -5.66
C LYS A 59 -6.49 -7.84 -6.07
N PHE A 60 -7.69 -7.98 -6.63
CA PHE A 60 -8.33 -9.27 -6.90
C PHE A 60 -8.49 -9.57 -8.38
N GLY A 61 -8.21 -8.61 -9.26
CA GLY A 61 -8.47 -8.74 -10.69
C GLY A 61 -9.94 -8.52 -11.03
N GLU A 62 -10.34 -9.05 -12.19
CA GLU A 62 -11.72 -9.01 -12.67
C GLU A 62 -12.64 -9.85 -11.75
N PRO A 63 -13.79 -9.31 -11.33
CA PRO A 63 -14.76 -10.08 -10.56
C PRO A 63 -15.45 -11.14 -11.43
N ASP A 64 -15.84 -12.27 -10.85
CA ASP A 64 -16.64 -13.30 -11.52
C ASP A 64 -18.05 -12.78 -11.88
N TYR A 65 -18.55 -11.84 -11.07
CA TYR A 65 -19.83 -11.18 -11.33
C TYR A 65 -19.77 -9.70 -10.90
N ARG A 66 -20.31 -8.83 -11.76
CA ARG A 66 -20.40 -7.39 -11.56
C ARG A 66 -21.79 -6.90 -11.94
N SER A 67 -22.47 -6.19 -11.04
CA SER A 67 -23.80 -5.63 -11.33
C SER A 67 -24.00 -4.25 -10.70
N ASN A 68 -24.63 -3.33 -11.42
CA ASN A 68 -25.10 -2.06 -10.84
C ASN A 68 -26.30 -2.33 -9.92
N ILE A 69 -26.22 -1.91 -8.66
CA ILE A 69 -27.28 -2.14 -7.66
C ILE A 69 -27.96 -0.86 -7.18
N ALA A 70 -27.30 0.29 -7.33
CA ALA A 70 -27.85 1.60 -7.01
C ALA A 70 -27.10 2.70 -7.78
N TRP A 71 -27.54 3.95 -7.60
CA TRP A 71 -26.83 5.11 -8.13
C TRP A 71 -25.36 5.09 -7.69
N HIS A 72 -24.46 5.05 -8.68
CA HIS A 72 -23.00 4.98 -8.49
C HIS A 72 -22.56 3.88 -7.53
N THR A 73 -23.26 2.75 -7.47
CA THR A 73 -22.87 1.60 -6.62
C THR A 73 -22.98 0.29 -7.37
N GLU A 74 -21.92 -0.50 -7.32
CA GLU A 74 -21.78 -1.79 -7.96
C GLU A 74 -21.65 -2.90 -6.90
N ASN A 75 -22.16 -4.09 -7.20
CA ASN A 75 -21.86 -5.31 -6.47
C ASN A 75 -20.84 -6.13 -7.26
N TRP A 76 -19.76 -6.53 -6.61
CA TRP A 76 -18.63 -7.27 -7.17
C TRP A 76 -18.48 -8.58 -6.40
N GLN A 77 -18.40 -9.69 -7.13
CA GLN A 77 -18.27 -11.02 -6.55
C GLN A 77 -17.00 -11.69 -7.00
N TYR A 78 -16.30 -12.30 -6.05
CA TYR A 78 -15.06 -13.03 -6.25
C TYR A 78 -15.20 -14.41 -5.60
N THR A 79 -15.67 -15.38 -6.38
CA THR A 79 -15.91 -16.77 -5.99
C THR A 79 -14.64 -17.42 -5.48
N ARG A 80 -13.50 -17.20 -6.14
CA ARG A 80 -12.18 -17.72 -5.72
C ARG A 80 -11.78 -17.23 -4.33
N HIS A 81 -12.14 -15.99 -4.01
CA HIS A 81 -11.85 -15.36 -2.71
C HIS A 81 -13.01 -15.51 -1.73
N ASN A 82 -14.12 -16.11 -2.15
CA ASN A 82 -15.38 -16.23 -1.41
C ASN A 82 -15.77 -14.86 -0.80
N LEU A 83 -15.77 -13.84 -1.65
CA LEU A 83 -15.90 -12.44 -1.27
C LEU A 83 -16.92 -11.72 -2.15
N ASP A 84 -17.88 -11.06 -1.51
CA ASP A 84 -18.84 -10.17 -2.16
C ASP A 84 -18.75 -8.76 -1.57
N LEU A 85 -18.64 -7.75 -2.44
CA LEU A 85 -18.40 -6.34 -2.09
C LEU A 85 -19.40 -5.40 -2.80
N MET A 86 -19.91 -4.41 -2.07
CA MET A 86 -20.52 -3.21 -2.64
C MET A 86 -19.45 -2.14 -2.78
N VAL A 87 -19.40 -1.51 -3.96
CA VAL A 87 -18.36 -0.56 -4.34
C VAL A 87 -19.00 0.69 -4.91
N LYS A 88 -18.65 1.85 -4.37
CA LYS A 88 -19.04 3.13 -4.94
C LYS A 88 -18.18 3.47 -6.14
N GLN A 89 -18.83 3.84 -7.23
CA GLN A 89 -18.18 4.42 -8.40
C GLN A 89 -17.77 5.86 -8.09
N TYR A 90 -16.71 6.34 -8.74
CA TYR A 90 -16.28 7.75 -8.70
C TYR A 90 -15.83 8.25 -7.31
N VAL A 91 -15.66 7.33 -6.36
CA VAL A 91 -15.22 7.62 -4.99
C VAL A 91 -14.05 6.70 -4.67
N THR A 92 -12.94 7.29 -4.26
CA THR A 92 -11.78 6.55 -3.74
C THR A 92 -12.09 5.91 -2.39
N ASN A 93 -11.50 4.75 -2.09
CA ASN A 93 -11.70 4.09 -0.80
C ASN A 93 -10.67 4.48 0.27
N ILE A 94 -9.87 5.54 0.05
CA ILE A 94 -8.90 6.05 1.04
C ILE A 94 -9.58 6.39 2.38
N TYR A 95 -10.84 6.81 2.36
CA TYR A 95 -11.63 7.08 3.57
C TYR A 95 -12.44 5.89 4.09
N GLY A 96 -12.29 4.70 3.47
CA GLY A 96 -12.87 3.45 3.98
C GLY A 96 -14.36 3.23 3.77
N ASN A 97 -15.02 4.14 3.06
CA ASN A 97 -16.48 4.19 2.97
C ASN A 97 -17.00 3.94 1.55
N ALA A 98 -16.10 3.63 0.61
CA ALA A 98 -16.42 3.35 -0.78
C ALA A 98 -16.55 1.86 -1.06
N ILE A 99 -15.99 0.99 -0.21
CA ILE A 99 -16.07 -0.47 -0.33
C ILE A 99 -16.67 -1.05 0.95
N THR A 100 -17.71 -1.88 0.81
CA THR A 100 -18.41 -2.50 1.94
C THR A 100 -18.69 -3.97 1.64
N ALA A 101 -18.44 -4.87 2.58
CA ALA A 101 -18.81 -6.29 2.41
C ALA A 101 -20.34 -6.50 2.41
N THR A 102 -20.85 -7.37 1.53
CA THR A 102 -22.30 -7.62 1.37
C THR A 102 -22.82 -8.74 2.29
N THR A 103 -24.13 -9.03 2.24
CA THR A 103 -24.85 -9.99 3.09
C THR A 103 -24.34 -11.43 3.04
N ILE A 104 -23.80 -11.91 1.92
CA ILE A 104 -23.23 -13.26 1.83
C ILE A 104 -21.91 -13.32 2.62
N SER A 105 -21.00 -12.37 2.36
CA SER A 105 -19.79 -12.14 3.15
C SER A 105 -20.14 -11.96 4.64
N ASN A 106 -21.15 -11.15 4.97
CA ASN A 106 -21.58 -10.90 6.36
C ASN A 106 -22.17 -12.14 7.06
N ARG A 107 -22.96 -12.97 6.36
CA ARG A 107 -23.49 -14.21 6.94
C ARG A 107 -22.41 -15.26 7.15
N GLN A 108 -21.42 -15.33 6.26
CA GLN A 108 -20.28 -16.23 6.45
C GLN A 108 -19.33 -15.73 7.55
N MET A 109 -19.11 -14.41 7.64
CA MET A 109 -18.40 -13.75 8.74
C MET A 109 -19.06 -14.05 10.10
N GLN A 110 -20.39 -13.95 10.18
CA GLN A 110 -21.17 -14.28 11.38
C GLN A 110 -21.11 -15.75 11.78
N ARG A 111 -20.85 -16.66 10.83
CA ARG A 111 -20.82 -18.11 11.08
C ARG A 111 -19.47 -18.65 11.52
N ARG A 112 -18.39 -17.86 11.44
CA ARG A 112 -17.04 -18.38 11.71
C ARG A 112 -16.38 -17.84 12.98
N PHE A 113 -16.46 -16.55 13.36
CA PHE A 113 -15.64 -16.02 14.48
C PHE A 113 -16.20 -14.74 15.16
N ASP A 114 -15.57 -14.31 16.26
CA ASP A 114 -15.96 -13.18 17.11
C ASP A 114 -16.08 -11.84 16.34
N ARG A 115 -17.25 -11.20 16.46
CA ARG A 115 -17.84 -10.28 15.46
C ARG A 115 -17.13 -8.94 15.20
N GLN A 116 -16.17 -8.55 16.03
CA GLN A 116 -15.66 -7.16 16.03
C GLN A 116 -14.21 -7.07 15.55
N LEU A 117 -13.31 -7.87 16.13
CA LEU A 117 -11.90 -7.96 15.73
C LEU A 117 -11.71 -8.39 14.26
N ASP A 118 -12.58 -9.25 13.74
CA ASP A 118 -12.42 -9.77 12.38
C ASP A 118 -13.10 -8.91 11.30
N LYS A 119 -14.10 -8.09 11.66
CA LYS A 119 -14.59 -7.03 10.77
C LYS A 119 -13.49 -6.01 10.54
N GLU A 120 -12.82 -5.59 11.61
CA GLU A 120 -11.65 -4.71 11.55
C GLU A 120 -10.49 -5.35 10.79
N ARG A 121 -10.23 -6.66 10.95
CA ARG A 121 -9.20 -7.37 10.15
C ARG A 121 -9.58 -7.53 8.69
N MET A 122 -10.85 -7.79 8.35
CA MET A 122 -11.31 -7.84 6.95
C MET A 122 -11.24 -6.44 6.32
N GLU A 123 -11.68 -5.43 7.05
CA GLU A 123 -11.56 -4.05 6.64
C GLU A 123 -10.09 -3.69 6.42
N ALA A 124 -9.19 -3.94 7.36
CA ALA A 124 -7.76 -3.70 7.19
C ALA A 124 -7.11 -4.54 6.07
N ARG A 125 -7.47 -5.82 5.96
CA ARG A 125 -6.86 -6.78 5.02
C ARG A 125 -7.38 -6.62 3.60
N TYR A 126 -8.62 -6.13 3.42
CA TYR A 126 -9.29 -6.11 2.12
C TYR A 126 -9.72 -4.72 1.64
N ILE A 127 -10.14 -3.82 2.54
CA ILE A 127 -10.78 -2.52 2.23
C ILE A 127 -9.79 -1.35 2.42
N TYR A 128 -9.18 -1.24 3.59
CA TYR A 128 -8.26 -0.18 3.98
C TYR A 128 -6.81 -0.57 3.75
N THR A 129 -6.49 -1.15 2.60
CA THR A 129 -5.09 -1.27 2.21
C THR A 129 -4.79 -0.03 1.42
N PRO A 130 -4.33 1.10 2.03
CA PRO A 130 -3.94 2.24 1.22
C PRO A 130 -2.81 1.71 0.38
N MET A 131 -3.02 1.57 -0.92
CA MET A 131 -1.92 1.28 -1.82
C MET A 131 -0.81 2.27 -1.46
N PHE A 132 0.44 1.78 -1.47
CA PHE A 132 1.60 2.66 -1.48
C PHE A 132 1.22 3.91 -2.24
N ASP A 133 1.20 5.05 -1.56
CA ASP A 133 0.68 6.27 -2.11
C ASP A 133 1.45 6.53 -3.41
N PHE A 134 0.81 6.23 -4.54
CA PHE A 134 1.33 6.51 -5.89
C PHE A 134 0.96 7.94 -6.27
N ALA A 135 0.81 8.82 -5.25
CA ALA A 135 1.19 10.21 -5.30
C ALA A 135 2.23 10.46 -6.37
N ASN A 136 2.06 11.50 -7.19
CA ASN A 136 3.09 12.05 -8.07
C ASN A 136 4.39 12.20 -7.27
N ASP A 137 5.23 11.19 -7.38
CA ASP A 137 6.63 11.23 -6.97
C ASP A 137 7.36 12.33 -7.74
N ASP A 138 6.78 12.81 -8.85
CA ASP A 138 7.28 13.90 -9.69
C ASP A 138 7.56 15.20 -8.90
N ALA A 139 6.93 15.41 -7.74
CA ALA A 139 7.18 16.56 -6.87
C ALA A 139 8.27 16.32 -5.80
N TRP A 140 8.75 15.08 -5.64
CA TRP A 140 9.72 14.70 -4.62
C TRP A 140 11.09 14.43 -5.25
N ASN A 141 12.14 14.95 -4.59
CA ASN A 141 13.52 14.63 -4.93
C ASN A 141 13.88 13.22 -4.44
N GLU A 142 14.80 12.56 -5.15
CA GLU A 142 15.30 11.25 -4.73
C GLU A 142 16.10 11.33 -3.41
N LEU A 143 15.82 10.39 -2.50
CA LEU A 143 16.57 10.21 -1.26
C LEU A 143 17.87 9.44 -1.53
N ASN A 144 19.01 10.08 -1.26
CA ASN A 144 20.30 9.60 -1.71
C ASN A 144 21.15 8.95 -0.60
N GLY A 145 21.97 7.97 -0.98
CA GLY A 145 23.01 7.42 -0.09
C GLY A 145 22.49 6.59 1.08
N VAL A 146 21.27 6.06 0.97
CA VAL A 146 20.72 5.08 1.92
C VAL A 146 21.50 3.78 1.80
N LYS A 147 21.84 3.18 2.95
CA LYS A 147 22.54 1.89 3.03
C LYS A 147 21.63 0.89 3.70
N PHE A 148 21.71 -0.34 3.24
CA PHE A 148 20.96 -1.47 3.75
C PHE A 148 21.92 -2.58 4.14
N ASP A 149 21.61 -3.26 5.23
CA ASP A 149 22.20 -4.53 5.62
C ASP A 149 21.06 -5.50 5.94
N GLU A 150 21.05 -6.64 5.24
CA GLU A 150 20.03 -7.67 5.38
C GLU A 150 20.67 -8.88 6.05
N SER A 151 20.06 -9.34 7.14
CA SER A 151 20.46 -10.57 7.81
C SER A 151 19.25 -11.45 8.08
N LEU A 152 19.45 -12.75 7.85
CA LEU A 152 18.47 -13.79 8.11
C LEU A 152 19.05 -14.72 9.19
N ASN A 153 18.31 -14.90 10.28
CA ASN A 153 18.65 -15.89 11.30
C ASN A 153 17.44 -16.82 11.52
N GLY A 154 17.48 -17.98 10.86
CA GLY A 154 16.34 -18.88 10.78
C GLY A 154 15.15 -18.18 10.14
N ASN A 155 14.11 -17.98 10.93
CA ASN A 155 12.86 -17.35 10.51
C ASN A 155 12.76 -15.86 10.91
N LEU A 156 13.82 -15.31 11.50
CA LEU A 156 13.95 -13.89 11.84
C LEU A 156 14.65 -13.15 10.69
N VAL A 157 13.93 -12.22 10.07
CA VAL A 157 14.46 -11.31 9.06
C VAL A 157 14.78 -9.98 9.73
N ARG A 158 16.00 -9.48 9.51
CA ARG A 158 16.47 -8.20 10.01
C ARG A 158 16.98 -7.35 8.85
N ILE A 159 16.33 -6.21 8.60
CA ILE A 159 16.73 -5.23 7.61
C ILE A 159 17.12 -3.96 8.34
N GLU A 160 18.42 -3.72 8.42
CA GLU A 160 18.99 -2.50 8.95
C GLU A 160 19.13 -1.50 7.80
N TYR A 161 18.56 -0.31 7.96
CA TYR A 161 18.76 0.78 7.01
C TYR A 161 19.34 1.99 7.71
N SER A 162 20.17 2.74 6.99
CA SER A 162 20.71 4.00 7.48
C SER A 162 20.70 5.07 6.39
N LEU A 163 20.43 6.30 6.78
CA LEU A 163 20.36 7.51 5.99
C LEU A 163 21.55 8.40 6.38
N PRO A 164 22.21 9.10 5.44
CA PRO A 164 23.15 10.15 5.81
C PRO A 164 22.42 11.24 6.63
N GLU A 165 23.04 11.76 7.69
CA GLU A 165 22.41 12.81 8.51
C GLU A 165 21.94 14.01 7.67
N LYS A 166 22.73 14.43 6.68
CA LYS A 166 22.38 15.53 5.78
C LYS A 166 21.07 15.32 5.01
N GLU A 167 20.64 14.07 4.85
CA GLU A 167 19.42 13.70 4.14
C GLU A 167 18.19 13.68 5.06
N ALA A 168 18.36 13.78 6.38
CA ALA A 168 17.26 13.78 7.35
C ALA A 168 17.29 14.97 8.32
N ARG A 169 18.37 15.76 8.33
CA ARG A 169 18.59 16.90 9.23
C ARG A 169 17.55 17.99 8.99
N THR A 170 16.90 18.46 10.05
CA THR A 170 15.89 19.53 10.03
C THR A 170 16.47 20.89 10.36
N ASP A 171 17.54 20.96 11.16
CA ASP A 171 18.14 22.23 11.57
C ASP A 171 19.66 22.15 11.81
N ALA A 172 20.27 23.31 12.07
CA ALA A 172 21.69 23.43 12.37
C ALA A 172 22.09 22.83 13.74
N LYS A 173 21.11 22.54 14.61
CA LYS A 173 21.33 21.92 15.93
C LYS A 173 21.48 20.39 15.82
N GLY A 174 21.33 19.83 14.63
CA GLY A 174 21.47 18.41 14.38
C GLY A 174 20.22 17.62 14.71
N ASN A 175 19.05 18.26 14.77
CA ASN A 175 17.79 17.54 14.80
C ASN A 175 17.55 16.87 13.44
N PHE A 176 16.91 15.71 13.43
CA PHE A 176 16.52 15.03 12.21
C PHE A 176 15.11 14.47 12.33
N SER A 177 14.39 14.50 11.21
CA SER A 177 13.02 14.03 11.09
C SER A 177 12.81 13.27 9.78
N TYR A 178 12.14 12.14 9.85
CA TYR A 178 11.69 11.41 8.67
C TYR A 178 10.54 10.47 9.05
N SER A 179 9.76 10.05 8.07
CA SER A 179 8.79 8.97 8.24
C SER A 179 9.21 7.76 7.44
N ARG A 180 8.82 6.59 7.92
CA ARG A 180 8.99 5.31 7.26
C ARG A 180 7.64 4.62 7.15
N THR A 181 7.35 4.05 5.99
CA THR A 181 6.30 3.04 5.83
C THR A 181 6.89 1.81 5.17
N TYR A 182 6.59 0.61 5.67
CA TYR A 182 6.88 -0.61 4.93
C TYR A 182 5.65 -1.50 4.78
N VAL A 183 5.63 -2.30 3.72
CA VAL A 183 4.63 -3.33 3.49
C VAL A 183 5.32 -4.60 3.04
N LEU A 184 4.94 -5.71 3.66
CA LEU A 184 5.42 -7.04 3.34
C LEU A 184 4.33 -7.82 2.61
N PHE A 185 4.68 -8.39 1.46
CA PHE A 185 3.83 -9.27 0.67
C PHE A 185 4.34 -10.71 0.69
N ASP A 186 3.45 -11.70 0.56
CA ASP A 186 3.82 -13.10 0.28
C ASP A 186 4.10 -13.34 -1.22
N ASP A 187 4.36 -14.59 -1.59
CA ASP A 187 4.61 -15.03 -2.97
C ASP A 187 3.40 -14.78 -3.91
N ASP A 188 2.19 -14.74 -3.35
CA ASP A 188 0.95 -14.40 -4.07
C ASP A 188 0.68 -12.89 -4.12
N MET A 189 1.64 -12.07 -3.68
CA MET A 189 1.52 -10.61 -3.56
C MET A 189 0.37 -10.15 -2.65
N GLN A 190 -0.02 -10.96 -1.67
CA GLN A 190 -0.96 -10.57 -0.62
C GLN A 190 -0.22 -9.84 0.49
N GLU A 191 -0.77 -8.71 0.94
CA GLU A 191 -0.22 -7.98 2.09
C GLU A 191 -0.35 -8.81 3.37
N ILE A 192 0.78 -9.04 4.03
CA ILE A 192 0.87 -9.76 5.30
C ILE A 192 1.01 -8.78 6.47
N ARG A 193 1.79 -7.72 6.26
CA ARG A 193 2.11 -6.75 7.30
C ARG A 193 2.36 -5.37 6.70
N ARG A 194 1.90 -4.35 7.40
CA ARG A 194 2.21 -2.95 7.15
C ARG A 194 2.52 -2.24 8.44
N GLU A 195 3.48 -1.33 8.39
CA GLU A 195 3.83 -0.51 9.53
C GLU A 195 4.31 0.87 9.05
N SER A 196 3.85 1.90 9.74
CA SER A 196 4.26 3.27 9.53
C SER A 196 4.76 3.85 10.85
N ALA A 197 5.86 4.60 10.79
CA ALA A 197 6.46 5.25 11.95
C ALA A 197 7.06 6.59 11.53
N SER A 198 6.97 7.58 12.43
CA SER A 198 7.62 8.87 12.29
C SER A 198 8.71 9.00 13.34
N PHE A 199 9.85 9.55 12.93
CA PHE A 199 11.03 9.66 13.76
C PHE A 199 11.40 11.12 13.87
N ASP A 200 11.49 11.59 15.11
CA ASP A 200 12.05 12.88 15.47
C ASP A 200 13.10 12.63 16.55
N GLN A 201 14.37 12.82 16.21
CA GLN A 201 15.46 12.53 17.14
C GLN A 201 16.47 13.68 17.17
N GLN A 202 16.88 14.01 18.39
CA GLN A 202 17.98 14.92 18.66
C GLN A 202 19.30 14.17 18.47
N SER A 203 20.23 14.74 17.71
CA SER A 203 21.59 14.20 17.65
C SER A 203 22.20 14.18 19.05
N THR A 204 22.46 12.97 19.56
CA THR A 204 23.15 12.76 20.84
C THR A 204 24.68 12.80 20.68
N GLY A 205 25.20 13.35 19.58
CA GLY A 205 26.65 13.48 19.34
C GLY A 205 27.37 12.17 19.01
N LEU A 206 26.66 11.11 18.63
CA LEU A 206 27.26 9.82 18.26
C LEU A 206 27.68 9.78 16.78
N SER A 207 28.95 9.43 16.57
CA SER A 207 29.85 9.83 15.49
C SER A 207 29.68 9.16 14.12
N ASN A 208 28.52 8.61 13.78
CA ASN A 208 28.42 7.80 12.55
C ASN A 208 27.86 8.55 11.33
N ASN A 209 27.58 9.86 11.43
CA ASN A 209 27.03 10.72 10.36
C ASN A 209 25.80 10.12 9.64
N ARG A 210 25.13 9.18 10.31
CA ARG A 210 24.03 8.39 9.75
C ARG A 210 23.00 8.09 10.82
N VAL A 211 21.75 8.11 10.40
CA VAL A 211 20.57 7.85 11.24
C VAL A 211 19.79 6.71 10.60
N GLY A 212 19.29 5.76 11.38
CA GLY A 212 18.77 4.53 10.81
C GLY A 212 18.09 3.66 11.84
N GLU A 213 17.36 2.67 11.34
CA GLU A 213 16.67 1.71 12.18
C GLU A 213 16.85 0.28 11.69
N VAL A 214 16.38 -0.63 12.54
CA VAL A 214 16.39 -2.06 12.30
C VAL A 214 14.94 -2.53 12.20
N LEU A 215 14.52 -2.95 11.01
CA LEU A 215 13.26 -3.66 10.82
C LEU A 215 13.47 -5.11 11.21
N THR A 216 12.70 -5.59 12.19
CA THR A 216 12.76 -6.98 12.64
C THR A 216 11.41 -7.66 12.40
N MET A 217 11.43 -8.76 11.65
CA MET A 217 10.23 -9.47 11.24
C MET A 217 10.40 -10.97 11.48
N GLN A 218 9.43 -11.56 12.18
CA GLN A 218 9.34 -13.00 12.35
C GLN A 218 8.44 -13.57 11.25
N LEU A 219 9.01 -14.27 10.28
CA LEU A 219 8.29 -14.80 9.13
C LEU A 219 8.16 -16.33 9.20
N GLN A 220 7.26 -16.91 8.42
CA GLN A 220 7.24 -18.36 8.21
C GLN A 220 8.18 -18.71 7.04
N PRO A 221 8.54 -19.99 6.84
CA PRO A 221 9.23 -20.41 5.62
C PRO A 221 8.42 -20.01 4.39
N GLY A 222 9.07 -19.38 3.41
CA GLY A 222 8.38 -18.83 2.24
C GLY A 222 9.17 -17.73 1.52
N LYS A 223 8.55 -17.20 0.46
CA LYS A 223 9.06 -16.06 -0.29
C LYS A 223 8.22 -14.84 0.01
N TYR A 224 8.89 -13.70 0.14
CA TYR A 224 8.26 -12.45 0.50
C TYR A 224 8.85 -11.30 -0.30
N LYS A 225 8.06 -10.23 -0.43
CA LYS A 225 8.49 -8.97 -1.01
C LYS A 225 8.25 -7.85 -0.01
N LEU A 226 9.32 -7.21 0.46
CA LEU A 226 9.22 -6.02 1.29
C LEU A 226 9.34 -4.79 0.41
N LEU A 227 8.35 -3.90 0.49
CA LEU A 227 8.42 -2.54 -0.04
C LEU A 227 8.65 -1.59 1.14
N LEU A 228 9.62 -0.70 1.01
CA LEU A 228 10.00 0.28 2.02
C LEU A 228 9.95 1.69 1.41
N ARG A 229 9.20 2.58 2.05
CA ARG A 229 9.14 4.01 1.78
C ARG A 229 9.80 4.77 2.93
N ILE A 230 10.68 5.70 2.60
CA ILE A 230 11.24 6.66 3.55
C ILE A 230 10.95 8.05 2.99
N GLU A 231 10.27 8.88 3.78
CA GLU A 231 9.93 10.25 3.40
C GLU A 231 10.64 11.22 4.34
N VAL A 232 11.17 12.30 3.75
CA VAL A 232 11.76 13.41 4.48
C VAL A 232 11.01 14.68 4.05
N PRO A 233 9.84 14.96 4.65
CA PRO A 233 8.90 15.95 4.12
C PRO A 233 9.48 17.36 4.04
N HIS A 234 10.29 17.77 5.01
CA HIS A 234 10.89 19.11 5.04
C HIS A 234 11.95 19.32 3.95
N LEU A 235 12.51 18.25 3.39
CA LEU A 235 13.42 18.31 2.23
C LEU A 235 12.72 17.93 0.92
N GLN A 236 11.43 17.59 0.97
CA GLN A 236 10.68 17.00 -0.15
C GLN A 236 11.46 15.84 -0.77
N LYS A 237 12.03 14.95 0.06
CA LYS A 237 12.80 13.78 -0.40
C LYS A 237 12.12 12.45 -0.12
N LEU A 238 12.20 11.55 -1.10
CA LEU A 238 11.52 10.26 -1.08
C LEU A 238 12.47 9.14 -1.51
N GLY A 239 12.55 8.11 -0.69
CA GLY A 239 13.24 6.86 -1.00
C GLY A 239 12.24 5.71 -1.10
N LYS A 240 12.30 4.95 -2.19
CA LYS A 240 11.50 3.73 -2.40
C LYS A 240 12.44 2.56 -2.63
N TYR A 241 12.31 1.53 -1.82
CA TYR A 241 13.18 0.38 -1.84
C TYR A 241 12.37 -0.91 -1.85
N GLN A 242 12.88 -1.93 -2.53
CA GLN A 242 12.26 -3.24 -2.63
C GLN A 242 13.28 -4.30 -2.27
N PHE A 243 12.86 -5.26 -1.44
CA PHE A 243 13.65 -6.42 -1.04
C PHE A 243 12.88 -7.68 -1.38
N ASP A 244 13.55 -8.66 -1.99
CA ASP A 244 13.01 -10.00 -2.15
C ASP A 244 13.61 -10.88 -1.05
N ILE A 245 12.78 -11.36 -0.13
CA ILE A 245 13.19 -12.10 1.06
C ILE A 245 12.81 -13.58 0.85
N THR A 246 13.72 -14.50 1.14
CA THR A 246 13.43 -15.94 1.14
C THR A 246 13.81 -16.54 2.48
N VAL A 247 12.83 -17.16 3.15
CA VAL A 247 13.01 -17.83 4.44
C VAL A 247 12.99 -19.33 4.20
N GLY A 248 14.10 -19.99 4.53
CA GLY A 248 14.26 -21.44 4.39
C GLY A 248 13.47 -22.24 5.42
N PHE A 249 13.30 -23.54 5.13
CA PHE A 249 12.85 -24.54 6.10
C PHE A 249 13.97 -24.95 7.04
#